data_AF-A0A1G9XZS8-F1
#
_entry.id   AF-A0A1G9XZS8-F1
#
_cell.length_a   1.000
_cell.length_b   1.000
_cell.length_c   1.000
_cell.angle_alpha   90.00
_cell.angle_beta   90.00
_cell.angle_gamma   90.00
#
_symmetry.space_group_name_H-M   'P 1'
#
loop_
_entity.id
_entity.type
_entity.pdbx_description
1 polymer ?
#
loop_
_entity_poly.entity_id
_entity_poly.type
_entity_poly.pdbx_seq_one_letter_code
_entity_poly.pdbx_strand_id
1 'polypeptide(L)'
;MSQDLLAALDVPDDATDDEAAAIAAVVGAHLRDLEAEAAEEGDEETWTDRKWSFAGRLRSTRGHAARVPDGAPTDAWAASGRADRF
;
A
#
# COMPACT_ATOMS: atom_id res chain seq x y z
N MET A 1 -10.96 -9.22 -15.31
CA MET A 1 -10.85 -8.25 -14.20
C MET A 1 -12.17 -8.04 -13.47
N SER A 2 -13.15 -7.30 -14.00
CA SER A 2 -14.44 -7.11 -13.27
C SER A 2 -15.24 -8.42 -13.08
N GLN A 3 -15.24 -9.31 -14.07
CA GLN A 3 -15.88 -10.64 -13.98
C GLN A 3 -15.12 -11.62 -13.03
N ASP A 4 -13.79 -11.51 -12.93
CA ASP A 4 -12.99 -12.34 -12.01
C ASP A 4 -13.19 -11.92 -10.55
N LEU A 5 -13.37 -10.62 -10.30
CA LEU A 5 -13.67 -10.09 -8.97
C LEU A 5 -15.07 -10.54 -8.50
N LEU A 6 -16.05 -10.55 -9.41
CA LEU A 6 -17.38 -11.11 -9.12
C LEU A 6 -17.32 -12.62 -8.86
N ALA A 7 -16.44 -13.36 -9.54
CA ALA A 7 -16.24 -14.79 -9.28
C ALA A 7 -15.53 -15.09 -7.94
N ALA A 8 -14.83 -14.11 -7.37
CA ALA A 8 -14.18 -14.23 -6.06
C ALA A 8 -15.08 -13.78 -4.89
N LEU A 9 -16.14 -13.01 -5.17
CA LEU A 9 -17.16 -12.63 -4.20
C LEU A 9 -18.15 -13.78 -4.02
N ASP A 10 -17.98 -14.52 -2.93
CA ASP A 10 -18.88 -15.59 -2.54
C ASP A 10 -20.02 -15.02 -1.68
N VAL A 11 -21.22 -14.93 -2.26
CA VAL A 11 -22.45 -14.61 -1.53
C VAL A 11 -23.22 -15.92 -1.39
N PRO A 12 -23.52 -16.37 -0.15
CA PRO A 12 -24.26 -17.61 0.06
C PRO A 12 -25.62 -17.59 -0.65
N ASP A 13 -25.96 -18.70 -1.30
CA ASP A 13 -27.25 -18.85 -2.01
C ASP A 13 -28.47 -18.73 -1.08
N ASP A 14 -28.28 -18.95 0.22
CA ASP A 14 -29.30 -18.88 1.27
C ASP A 14 -29.27 -17.58 2.09
N ALA A 15 -28.46 -16.59 1.67
CA ALA A 15 -28.38 -15.30 2.34
C ALA A 15 -29.75 -14.60 2.30
N THR A 16 -30.19 -14.15 3.48
CA THR A 16 -31.36 -13.28 3.61
C THR A 16 -31.08 -11.89 3.06
N ASP A 17 -32.14 -11.10 2.79
CA ASP A 17 -32.01 -9.73 2.31
C ASP A 17 -31.15 -8.86 3.24
N ASP A 18 -31.29 -9.04 4.56
CA ASP A 18 -30.51 -8.31 5.57
C ASP A 18 -29.03 -8.71 5.53
N GLU A 19 -28.73 -10.00 5.36
CA GLU A 19 -27.35 -10.49 5.24
C GLU A 19 -26.69 -10.02 3.94
N ALA A 20 -27.42 -10.08 2.81
CA ALA A 20 -26.96 -9.55 1.54
C ALA A 20 -26.68 -8.04 1.61
N ALA A 21 -27.54 -7.29 2.31
CA ALA A 21 -27.34 -5.86 2.55
C ALA A 21 -26.09 -5.58 3.41
N ALA A 22 -25.85 -6.39 4.45
CA ALA A 22 -24.65 -6.26 5.28
C ALA A 22 -23.36 -6.52 4.48
N ILE A 23 -23.34 -7.55 3.63
CA ILE A 23 -22.19 -7.84 2.76
C ILE A 23 -21.95 -6.67 1.79
N ALA A 24 -23.01 -6.18 1.13
CA ALA A 24 -22.90 -5.05 0.22
C ALA A 24 -22.38 -3.78 0.92
N ALA A 25 -22.81 -3.53 2.16
CA ALA A 25 -22.35 -2.39 2.95
C ALA A 25 -20.85 -2.48 3.28
N VAL A 26 -20.35 -3.65 3.69
CA VAL A 26 -18.93 -3.84 4.01
C VAL A 26 -18.06 -3.71 2.76
N VAL A 27 -18.45 -4.35 1.64
CA VAL A 27 -17.72 -4.25 0.38
C VAL A 27 -17.70 -2.80 -0.12
N GLY A 28 -18.84 -2.11 -0.07
CA GLY A 28 -18.94 -0.70 -0.46
C GLY A 28 -18.13 0.24 0.43
N ALA A 29 -18.00 -0.06 1.73
CA ALA A 29 -17.11 0.70 2.63
C ALA A 29 -15.64 0.48 2.25
N HIS A 30 -15.22 -0.77 2.05
CA HIS A 30 -13.83 -1.09 1.69
C HIS A 30 -13.42 -0.46 0.34
N LEU A 31 -14.29 -0.48 -0.66
CA LEU A 31 -14.02 0.18 -1.94
C LEU A 31 -13.84 1.70 -1.78
N ARG A 32 -14.65 2.34 -0.93
CA ARG A 32 -14.49 3.78 -0.64
C ARG A 32 -13.19 4.08 0.11
N ASP A 33 -12.76 3.18 1.00
CA ASP A 33 -11.46 3.32 1.67
C ASP A 33 -10.31 3.20 0.65
N LEU A 34 -10.37 2.23 -0.28
CA LEU A 34 -9.37 2.10 -1.35
C LEU A 34 -9.34 3.32 -2.28
N GLU A 35 -10.51 3.89 -2.62
CA GLU A 35 -10.59 5.12 -3.41
C GLU A 35 -9.96 6.32 -2.68
N ALA A 36 -10.16 6.41 -1.36
CA ALA A 36 -9.54 7.45 -0.54
C ALA A 36 -8.02 7.27 -0.44
N GLU A 37 -7.53 6.04 -0.27
CA GLU A 37 -6.10 5.73 -0.29
C GLU A 37 -5.46 6.06 -1.64
N ALA A 38 -6.11 5.70 -2.75
CA ALA A 38 -5.62 5.99 -4.10
C ALA A 38 -5.56 7.50 -4.40
N ALA A 39 -6.46 8.30 -3.81
CA ALA A 39 -6.43 9.76 -3.95
C ALA A 39 -5.22 10.40 -3.24
N GLU A 40 -4.72 9.79 -2.16
CA GLU A 40 -3.50 10.23 -1.47
C GLU A 40 -2.22 9.86 -2.23
N GLU A 41 -2.28 8.90 -3.16
CA GLU A 41 -1.15 8.45 -4.00
C GLU A 41 -0.89 9.38 -5.21
N GLY A 42 -1.63 10.49 -5.34
CA GLY A 42 -1.62 11.41 -6.48
C GLY A 42 -0.34 12.25 -6.69
N ASP A 43 0.61 12.21 -5.76
CA ASP A 43 1.95 12.76 -5.95
C ASP A 43 2.93 11.59 -6.18
N GLU A 44 3.67 11.62 -7.30
CA GLU A 44 4.75 10.65 -7.55
C GLU A 44 5.60 10.51 -6.29
N GLU A 45 5.56 9.34 -5.66
CA GLU A 45 6.15 9.16 -4.35
C GLU A 45 7.67 9.29 -4.50
N THR A 46 8.24 10.46 -4.16
CA THR A 46 9.68 10.71 -4.30
C THR A 46 10.39 10.69 -2.96
N TRP A 47 11.70 10.45 -2.98
CA TRP A 47 12.54 10.53 -1.79
C TRP A 47 12.72 11.96 -1.23
N THR A 48 12.19 12.98 -1.91
CA THR A 48 12.23 14.38 -1.48
C THR A 48 11.74 14.49 -0.04
N ASP A 49 12.48 15.24 0.78
CA ASP A 49 12.27 15.40 2.23
C ASP A 49 12.35 14.15 3.11
N ARG A 50 12.43 12.94 2.54
CA ARG A 50 12.53 11.67 3.28
C ARG A 50 13.94 11.07 3.36
N LYS A 51 14.85 11.45 2.46
CA LYS A 51 16.24 10.90 2.38
C LYS A 51 16.99 10.96 3.70
N TRP A 52 16.88 12.06 4.44
CA TRP A 52 17.63 12.25 5.69
C TRP A 52 17.12 11.34 6.81
N SER A 53 15.80 11.28 6.98
CA SER A 53 15.16 10.42 7.98
C SER A 53 15.45 8.95 7.72
N PHE A 54 15.40 8.52 6.46
CA PHE A 54 15.71 7.14 6.09
C PHE A 54 17.21 6.82 6.27
N ALA A 55 18.13 7.69 5.87
CA ALA A 55 19.57 7.49 6.10
C ALA A 55 19.91 7.40 7.60
N GLY A 56 19.21 8.16 8.45
CA GLY A 56 19.31 8.05 9.91
C GLY A 56 18.87 6.67 10.43
N ARG A 57 17.74 6.14 9.92
CA ARG A 57 17.24 4.80 10.25
C ARG A 57 18.18 3.69 9.73
N LEU A 58 18.78 3.87 8.57
CA LEU A 58 19.77 2.94 8.03
C LEU A 58 21.02 2.89 8.92
N ARG A 59 21.48 4.04 9.39
CA ARG A 59 22.58 4.12 10.36
C ARG A 59 22.29 3.41 11.66
N SER A 60 21.09 3.58 12.23
CA SER A 60 20.76 2.95 13.52
C SER A 60 20.63 1.43 13.41
N THR A 61 20.15 0.92 12.27
CA THR A 61 19.91 -0.51 12.06
C THR A 61 21.12 -1.26 11.50
N ARG A 62 21.93 -0.63 10.63
CA ARG A 62 23.08 -1.26 9.97
C ARG A 62 24.44 -0.78 10.45
N GLY A 63 24.49 0.23 11.32
CA GLY A 63 25.74 0.83 11.81
C GLY A 63 26.42 1.80 10.83
N HIS A 64 25.87 1.99 9.62
CA HIS A 64 26.37 2.95 8.64
C HIS A 64 25.23 3.67 7.90
N ALA A 65 25.43 4.93 7.55
CA ALA A 65 24.48 5.71 6.76
C ALA A 65 24.84 5.63 5.28
N ALA A 66 23.88 5.34 4.42
CA ALA A 66 24.01 5.45 2.97
C ALA A 66 23.01 6.47 2.41
N ARG A 67 23.30 7.05 1.25
CA ARG A 67 22.44 8.02 0.57
C ARG A 67 21.52 7.27 -0.39
N VAL A 68 20.21 7.44 -0.26
CA VAL A 68 19.27 6.79 -1.19
C VAL A 68 19.33 7.46 -2.57
N PRO A 69 19.62 6.71 -3.66
CA PRO A 69 19.56 7.22 -5.03
C PRO A 69 18.14 7.62 -5.43
N ASP A 70 18.00 8.57 -6.36
CA ASP A 70 16.69 9.01 -6.85
C ASP A 70 15.87 7.89 -7.52
N GLY A 71 16.54 6.90 -8.13
CA GLY A 71 15.90 5.73 -8.74
C GLY A 71 15.66 4.54 -7.80
N ALA A 72 15.88 4.69 -6.50
CA ALA A 72 15.56 3.64 -5.54
C ALA A 72 14.04 3.56 -5.30
N PRO A 73 13.48 2.36 -5.05
CA PRO A 73 12.09 2.23 -4.61
C PRO A 73 11.80 3.18 -3.44
N THR A 74 10.65 3.83 -3.42
CA THR A 74 10.29 4.86 -2.44
C THR A 74 9.58 4.30 -1.21
N ASP A 75 9.06 3.07 -1.33
CA ASP A 75 8.76 2.18 -0.20
C ASP A 75 10.03 1.84 0.59
N ALA A 76 9.99 2.12 1.89
CA ALA A 76 11.12 1.95 2.79
C ALA A 76 11.53 0.49 2.96
N TRP A 77 10.61 -0.46 2.82
CA TRP A 77 10.92 -1.89 2.92
C TRP A 77 11.73 -2.36 1.71
N ALA A 78 11.23 -2.10 0.51
CA ALA A 78 11.91 -2.41 -0.75
C ALA A 78 13.27 -1.69 -0.86
N ALA A 79 13.35 -0.43 -0.42
CA ALA A 79 14.60 0.32 -0.39
C ALA A 79 15.62 -0.30 0.58
N SER A 80 15.18 -0.70 1.77
CA SER A 80 16.06 -1.37 2.74
C SER A 80 16.61 -2.69 2.20
N GLY A 81 15.82 -3.44 1.42
CA GLY A 81 16.27 -4.65 0.75
C GLY A 81 17.39 -4.45 -0.28
N ARG A 82 17.61 -3.21 -0.76
CA ARG A 82 18.65 -2.85 -1.75
C ARG A 82 19.75 -1.96 -1.17
N ALA A 83 19.83 -1.85 0.16
CA ALA A 83 20.73 -0.90 0.80
C ALA A 83 22.23 -1.22 0.62
N ASP A 84 22.56 -2.41 0.15
CA ASP A 84 23.90 -2.80 -0.34
C ASP A 84 24.31 -2.08 -1.64
N ARG A 85 23.35 -1.51 -2.38
CA ARG A 85 23.58 -0.78 -3.65
C ARG A 85 23.54 0.74 -3.50
N PHE A 86 23.38 1.24 -2.27
CA PHE A 86 23.40 2.66 -1.93
C PHE A 86 24.81 3.15 -1.62
#